data_AF-A0AAE4SZ33-F1
#
_entry.id   AF-A0AAE4SZ33-F1
#
_cell.length_a   1.000
_cell.length_b   1.000
_cell.length_c   1.000
_cell.angle_alpha   90.00
_cell.angle_beta   90.00
_cell.angle_gamma   90.00
#
_symmetry.space_group_name_H-M   'P 1'
#
loop_
_entity.id
_entity.type
_entity.pdbx_description
1 polymer ?
#
loop_
_entity_poly.entity_id
_entity_poly.type
_entity_poly.pdbx_seq_one_letter_code
_entity_poly.pdbx_strand_id
1 'polypeptide(L)'
;MGKSVAIADTSWDGGAAHWLKLARQSGNVSPIVVREFPIDATLQSHEVVELGDNIRSNIQKLEDSLGDNGIVIVDTNSHQEQILRELDSIVDRFAVPFDGASVSVTQTRRTLLAVNKPTTLFKCRRMDDESRYQEMLNKVGVKASREANAAIAYSEDAQRCRIPDNMSDYEALATELIK
;
A
#
# COMPACT_ATOMS: atom_id res chain seq x y z
N MET A 1 -18.47 -1.75 -6.44
CA MET A 1 -17.94 -3.00 -7.01
C MET A 1 -18.33 -4.15 -6.10
N GLY A 2 -18.86 -5.26 -6.62
CA GLY A 2 -19.30 -6.41 -5.82
C GLY A 2 -18.18 -7.33 -5.32
N LYS A 3 -16.95 -6.82 -5.19
CA LYS A 3 -15.80 -7.59 -4.68
C LYS A 3 -15.70 -7.44 -3.17
N SER A 4 -15.46 -8.53 -2.47
CA SER A 4 -15.18 -8.54 -1.03
C SER A 4 -13.72 -8.14 -0.81
N VAL A 5 -13.46 -7.11 -0.01
CA VAL A 5 -12.11 -6.58 0.22
C VAL A 5 -11.75 -6.68 1.69
N ALA A 6 -10.55 -7.19 1.97
CA ALA A 6 -9.93 -7.12 3.29
C ALA A 6 -8.53 -6.47 3.20
N ILE A 7 -8.06 -5.97 4.33
CA ILE A 7 -6.70 -5.49 4.52
C ILE A 7 -5.96 -6.45 5.45
N ALA A 8 -4.83 -6.98 5.00
CA ALA A 8 -3.82 -7.60 5.82
C ALA A 8 -2.80 -6.53 6.22
N ASP A 9 -2.92 -6.01 7.44
CA ASP A 9 -2.01 -5.00 7.97
C ASP A 9 -0.78 -5.67 8.56
N THR A 10 0.29 -5.67 7.79
CA THR A 10 1.59 -6.23 8.19
C THR A 10 2.50 -5.20 8.84
N SER A 11 2.03 -3.96 8.99
CA SER A 11 2.84 -2.89 9.52
C SER A 11 3.13 -3.08 11.01
N TRP A 12 4.33 -2.73 11.46
CA TRP A 12 4.70 -2.85 12.87
C TRP A 12 3.91 -1.89 13.77
N ASP A 13 3.37 -0.81 13.21
CA ASP A 13 2.60 0.22 13.89
C ASP A 13 1.07 0.06 13.74
N GLY A 14 0.60 -0.91 12.94
CA GLY A 14 -0.82 -1.20 12.74
C GLY A 14 -1.59 -0.03 12.12
N GLY A 15 -0.98 0.66 11.14
CA GLY A 15 -1.46 1.91 10.58
C GLY A 15 -2.87 1.82 10.01
N ALA A 16 -3.17 0.79 9.21
CA ALA A 16 -4.49 0.60 8.62
C ALA A 16 -5.54 0.21 9.66
N ALA A 17 -5.18 -0.65 10.63
CA ALA A 17 -6.07 -1.03 11.72
C ALA A 17 -6.44 0.18 12.60
N HIS A 18 -5.44 1.01 12.93
CA HIS A 18 -5.65 2.25 13.67
C HIS A 18 -6.54 3.23 12.91
N TRP A 19 -6.30 3.42 11.61
CA TRP A 19 -7.12 4.29 10.78
C TRP A 19 -8.58 3.83 10.74
N LEU A 20 -8.85 2.53 10.56
CA LEU A 20 -10.21 2.00 10.53
C LEU A 20 -10.94 2.21 11.87
N LYS A 21 -10.23 2.10 12.99
CA LYS A 21 -10.77 2.40 14.32
C LYS A 21 -11.22 3.86 14.41
N LEU A 22 -10.39 4.81 13.95
CA LEU A 22 -10.72 6.24 13.95
C LEU A 22 -11.88 6.56 12.99
N ALA A 23 -11.90 5.94 11.81
CA ALA A 23 -12.98 6.11 10.84
C ALA A 23 -14.34 5.67 11.43
N ARG A 24 -14.38 4.51 12.10
CA ARG A 24 -15.58 4.00 12.78
C ARG A 24 -16.05 4.91 13.91
N GLN A 25 -15.13 5.44 14.70
CA GLN A 25 -15.45 6.40 15.78
C GLN A 25 -16.05 7.70 15.24
N SER A 26 -15.71 8.06 14.00
CA SER A 26 -16.21 9.24 13.30
C SER A 26 -17.52 8.97 12.53
N GLY A 27 -18.14 7.80 12.71
CA GLY A 27 -19.39 7.41 12.06
C GLY A 27 -19.24 6.85 10.65
N ASN A 28 -18.01 6.61 10.19
CA ASN A 28 -17.76 5.96 8.89
C ASN A 28 -17.83 4.44 9.04
N VAL A 29 -18.87 3.81 8.50
CA VAL A 29 -19.17 2.38 8.63
C VAL A 29 -18.59 1.60 7.44
N SER A 30 -17.29 1.75 7.20
CA SER A 30 -16.64 0.99 6.12
C SER A 30 -16.79 -0.52 6.38
N PRO A 31 -17.32 -1.31 5.41
CA PRO A 31 -17.49 -2.75 5.54
C PRO A 31 -16.16 -3.53 5.41
N ILE A 32 -15.04 -2.82 5.22
CA ILE A 32 -13.72 -3.42 5.05
C ILE A 32 -13.30 -4.13 6.34
N VAL A 33 -12.85 -5.38 6.19
CA VAL A 33 -12.24 -6.16 7.26
C VAL A 33 -10.74 -5.84 7.28
N VAL A 34 -10.21 -5.44 8.44
CA VAL A 34 -8.76 -5.34 8.65
C VAL A 34 -8.34 -6.47 9.60
N ARG A 35 -7.24 -7.15 9.26
CA ARG A 35 -6.57 -8.15 10.10
C ARG A 35 -5.11 -7.75 10.26
N GLU A 36 -4.65 -7.71 11.49
CA GLU A 36 -3.28 -7.33 11.84
C GLU A 36 -2.39 -8.58 11.87
N PHE A 37 -1.27 -8.51 11.17
CA PHE A 37 -0.18 -9.48 11.14
C PHE A 37 1.15 -8.75 11.31
N PRO A 38 1.35 -8.02 12.42
CA PRO A 38 2.43 -7.06 12.56
C PRO A 38 3.79 -7.76 12.43
N ILE A 39 4.66 -7.19 11.61
CA ILE A 39 6.02 -7.69 11.43
C ILE A 39 6.97 -6.84 12.24
N ASP A 40 7.69 -7.45 13.17
CA ASP A 40 8.67 -6.73 13.98
C ASP A 40 9.79 -6.16 13.09
N ALA A 41 9.99 -4.84 13.19
CA ALA A 41 10.97 -4.10 12.41
C ALA A 41 12.43 -4.44 12.77
N THR A 42 12.66 -5.15 13.88
CA THR A 42 13.99 -5.54 14.38
C THR A 42 14.43 -6.94 13.94
N LEU A 43 13.57 -7.69 13.24
CA LEU A 43 13.85 -9.05 12.81
C LEU A 43 15.07 -9.12 11.91
N GLN A 44 15.92 -10.13 12.17
CA GLN A 44 17.02 -10.47 11.30
C GLN A 44 16.53 -11.20 10.05
N SER A 45 17.30 -11.15 8.95
CA SER A 45 16.84 -11.68 7.65
C SER A 45 16.41 -13.15 7.65
N HIS A 46 16.98 -14.00 8.52
CA HIS A 46 16.59 -15.40 8.62
C HIS A 46 15.24 -15.59 9.35
N GLU A 47 14.95 -14.76 10.36
CA GLU A 47 13.68 -14.75 11.09
C GLU A 47 12.53 -14.25 10.19
N VAL A 48 12.84 -13.37 9.24
CA VAL A 48 11.88 -12.89 8.24
C VAL A 48 11.39 -14.00 7.31
N VAL A 49 12.24 -14.98 6.96
CA VAL A 49 11.85 -16.09 6.07
C VAL A 49 10.83 -17.01 6.74
N GLU A 50 11.08 -17.43 7.98
CA GLU A 50 10.13 -18.27 8.75
C GLU A 50 8.81 -17.52 9.00
N LEU A 51 8.89 -16.21 9.26
CA LEU A 51 7.72 -15.36 9.38
C LEU A 51 6.96 -15.22 8.04
N GLY A 52 7.68 -15.20 6.91
CA GLY A 52 7.12 -15.12 5.57
C GLY A 52 6.13 -16.24 5.26
N ASP A 53 6.45 -17.49 5.65
CA ASP A 53 5.55 -18.63 5.46
C ASP A 53 4.27 -18.51 6.32
N ASN A 54 4.39 -18.00 7.54
CA ASN A 54 3.25 -17.75 8.42
C ASN A 54 2.35 -16.63 7.86
N ILE A 55 2.95 -15.52 7.43
CA ILE A 55 2.23 -14.41 6.77
C ILE A 55 1.51 -14.90 5.53
N ARG A 56 2.18 -15.69 4.67
CA ARG A 56 1.56 -16.28 3.47
C ARG A 56 0.33 -17.10 3.85
N SER A 57 0.45 -18.00 4.83
CA SER A 57 -0.67 -18.83 5.28
C SER A 57 -1.86 -17.99 5.79
N ASN A 58 -1.58 -16.92 6.53
CA ASN A 58 -2.63 -16.07 7.09
C ASN A 58 -3.31 -15.19 6.03
N ILE A 59 -2.54 -14.65 5.08
CA ILE A 59 -3.08 -13.91 3.94
C ILE A 59 -3.96 -14.83 3.08
N GLN A 60 -3.51 -16.06 2.81
CA GLN A 60 -4.31 -17.03 2.05
C GLN A 60 -5.64 -17.35 2.75
N LYS A 61 -5.61 -17.64 4.05
CA LYS A 61 -6.85 -17.88 4.83
C LYS A 61 -7.78 -16.67 4.81
N LEU A 62 -7.23 -15.46 4.85
CA LEU A 62 -8.02 -14.24 4.75
C LEU A 62 -8.66 -14.12 3.36
N GLU A 63 -7.90 -14.37 2.30
CA GLU A 63 -8.43 -14.40 0.92
C GLU A 63 -9.54 -15.44 0.76
N ASP A 64 -9.31 -16.68 1.21
CA ASP A 64 -10.28 -17.78 1.15
C ASP A 64 -11.61 -17.41 1.86
N SER A 65 -11.53 -16.64 2.95
CA SER A 65 -12.70 -16.19 3.70
C SER A 65 -13.57 -15.17 2.95
N LEU A 66 -13.06 -14.56 1.88
CA LEU A 66 -13.75 -13.58 1.05
C LEU A 66 -14.49 -14.21 -0.15
N GLY A 67 -14.22 -15.49 -0.45
CA GLY A 67 -14.79 -16.25 -1.57
C GLY A 67 -14.13 -15.96 -2.93
N ASP A 68 -14.70 -16.50 -4.02
CA ASP A 68 -14.11 -16.58 -5.37
C ASP A 68 -13.75 -15.24 -6.05
N ASN A 69 -14.05 -14.09 -5.43
CA ASN A 69 -13.71 -12.75 -5.93
C ASN A 69 -13.16 -11.84 -4.81
N GLY A 70 -12.59 -12.46 -3.78
CA GLY A 70 -11.91 -11.78 -2.69
C GLY A 70 -10.70 -11.00 -3.16
N ILE A 71 -10.43 -9.87 -2.50
CA ILE A 71 -9.18 -9.12 -2.65
C ILE A 71 -8.62 -8.87 -1.27
N VAL A 72 -7.36 -9.25 -1.09
CA VAL A 72 -6.58 -8.86 0.09
C VAL A 72 -5.61 -7.76 -0.33
N ILE A 73 -5.74 -6.61 0.31
CA ILE A 73 -4.74 -5.53 0.23
C ILE A 73 -3.76 -5.76 1.37
N VAL A 74 -2.48 -5.95 1.05
CA VAL A 74 -1.43 -6.05 2.06
C VAL A 74 -0.87 -4.66 2.31
N ASP A 75 -1.15 -4.12 3.50
CA ASP A 75 -0.52 -2.88 3.96
C ASP A 75 0.79 -3.22 4.68
N THR A 76 1.87 -2.50 4.39
CA THR A 76 3.20 -2.85 4.90
C THR A 76 4.07 -1.60 5.03
N ASN A 77 5.11 -1.68 5.87
CA ASN A 77 6.02 -0.57 6.03
C ASN A 77 6.97 -0.43 4.83
N SER A 78 7.32 0.82 4.52
CA SER A 78 8.49 1.09 3.69
C SER A 78 9.78 0.75 4.47
N HIS A 79 10.89 0.56 3.73
CA HIS A 79 12.25 0.38 4.27
C HIS A 79 12.60 -1.00 4.85
N GLN A 80 11.78 -2.02 4.59
CA GLN A 80 12.06 -3.39 4.99
C GLN A 80 12.18 -4.28 3.75
N GLU A 81 13.30 -4.22 3.04
CA GLU A 81 13.44 -4.89 1.74
C GLU A 81 13.29 -6.40 1.81
N GLN A 82 13.70 -7.04 2.91
CA GLN A 82 13.52 -8.49 3.06
C GLN A 82 12.03 -8.83 3.14
N ILE A 83 11.24 -8.03 3.88
CA ILE A 83 9.79 -8.23 3.99
C ILE A 83 9.10 -7.99 2.65
N LEU A 84 9.52 -6.95 1.91
CA LEU A 84 9.03 -6.73 0.54
C LEU A 84 9.33 -7.91 -0.38
N ARG A 85 10.50 -8.57 -0.25
CA ARG A 85 10.86 -9.77 -1.02
C ARG A 85 10.00 -10.98 -0.64
N GLU A 86 9.71 -11.17 0.65
CA GLU A 86 8.80 -12.24 1.06
C GLU A 86 7.39 -11.99 0.53
N LEU A 87 6.88 -10.76 0.64
CA LEU A 87 5.58 -10.36 0.11
C LEU A 87 5.53 -10.46 -1.42
N ASP A 88 6.64 -10.24 -2.14
CA ASP A 88 6.75 -10.40 -3.59
C ASP A 88 6.41 -11.83 -4.04
N SER A 89 6.60 -12.83 -3.18
CA SER A 89 6.20 -14.21 -3.45
C SER A 89 4.71 -14.49 -3.25
N ILE A 90 3.99 -13.60 -2.57
CA ILE A 90 2.61 -13.78 -2.12
C ILE A 90 1.64 -12.95 -2.98
N VAL A 91 2.00 -11.71 -3.28
CA VAL A 91 1.10 -10.78 -3.96
C VAL A 91 1.15 -10.92 -5.48
N ASP A 92 0.05 -10.58 -6.14
CA ASP A 92 -0.02 -10.52 -7.60
C ASP A 92 0.63 -9.26 -8.18
N ARG A 93 0.62 -8.17 -7.43
CA ARG A 93 1.10 -6.85 -7.84
C ARG A 93 1.41 -5.96 -6.65
N PHE A 94 2.24 -4.95 -6.88
CA PHE A 94 2.49 -3.86 -5.92
C PHE A 94 1.81 -2.57 -6.38
N ALA A 95 1.30 -1.82 -5.41
CA ALA A 95 0.89 -0.44 -5.58
C ALA A 95 1.79 0.44 -4.70
N VAL A 96 2.59 1.31 -5.31
CA VAL A 96 3.59 2.11 -4.60
C VAL A 96 3.19 3.59 -4.64
N PRO A 97 2.86 4.22 -3.49
CA PRO A 97 2.62 5.66 -3.42
C PRO A 97 3.93 6.43 -3.60
N PHE A 98 3.90 7.51 -4.39
CA PHE A 98 5.01 8.46 -4.52
C PHE A 98 4.52 9.90 -4.48
N ASP A 99 5.08 10.69 -3.57
CA ASP A 99 4.67 12.08 -3.32
C ASP A 99 5.48 13.11 -4.11
N GLY A 100 6.51 12.68 -4.87
CA GLY A 100 7.38 13.56 -5.62
C GLY A 100 8.32 14.42 -4.76
N ALA A 101 8.46 14.12 -3.47
CA ALA A 101 9.42 14.80 -2.61
C ALA A 101 10.84 14.28 -2.86
N SER A 102 11.85 15.16 -2.77
CA SER A 102 13.25 14.73 -2.93
C SER A 102 13.69 13.70 -1.89
N VAL A 103 13.12 13.77 -0.68
CA VAL A 103 13.41 12.84 0.42
C VAL A 103 12.84 11.44 0.21
N SER A 104 11.78 11.28 -0.60
CA SER A 104 11.17 9.98 -0.87
C SER A 104 11.85 9.23 -2.02
N VAL A 105 12.57 9.92 -2.91
CA VAL A 105 13.24 9.33 -4.09
C VAL A 105 14.06 8.08 -3.77
N THR A 106 14.99 8.18 -2.82
CA THR A 106 15.87 7.06 -2.46
C THR A 106 15.08 5.86 -1.95
N GLN A 107 14.01 6.12 -1.20
CA GLN A 107 13.24 5.08 -0.55
C GLN A 107 12.28 4.40 -1.52
N THR A 108 11.59 5.17 -2.36
CA THR A 108 10.81 4.62 -3.47
C THR A 108 11.68 3.77 -4.39
N ARG A 109 12.91 4.23 -4.70
CA ARG A 109 13.87 3.44 -5.48
C ARG A 109 14.20 2.10 -4.82
N ARG A 110 14.46 2.09 -3.50
CA ARG A 110 14.76 0.86 -2.75
C ARG A 110 13.58 -0.11 -2.77
N THR A 111 12.35 0.38 -2.58
CA THR A 111 11.12 -0.42 -2.70
C THR A 111 11.02 -1.06 -4.09
N LEU A 112 11.19 -0.27 -5.16
CA LEU A 112 11.08 -0.77 -6.54
C LEU A 112 12.20 -1.75 -6.92
N LEU A 113 13.36 -1.72 -6.25
CA LEU A 113 14.44 -2.68 -6.44
C LEU A 113 14.25 -3.98 -5.64
N ALA A 114 13.39 -3.98 -4.63
CA ALA A 114 13.14 -5.13 -3.78
C ALA A 114 12.10 -6.09 -4.36
N VAL A 115 11.26 -5.62 -5.28
CA VAL A 115 10.09 -6.35 -5.82
C VAL A 115 10.28 -6.65 -7.30
N ASN A 116 9.75 -7.78 -7.77
CA ASN A 116 9.76 -8.19 -9.18
C ASN A 116 8.36 -8.28 -9.78
N LYS A 117 7.31 -8.33 -8.95
CA LYS A 117 5.92 -8.38 -9.41
C LYS A 117 5.52 -7.10 -10.16
N PRO A 118 4.48 -7.18 -11.02
CA PRO A 118 3.91 -6.02 -11.67
C PRO A 118 3.65 -4.90 -10.67
N THR A 119 4.24 -3.73 -10.92
CA THR A 119 4.16 -2.61 -9.97
C THR A 119 3.48 -1.42 -10.63
N THR A 120 2.49 -0.87 -9.94
CA THR A 120 1.84 0.40 -10.28
C THR A 120 2.32 1.48 -9.33
N LEU A 121 3.02 2.48 -9.85
CA LEU A 121 3.34 3.69 -9.10
C LEU A 121 2.17 4.67 -9.18
N PHE A 122 1.76 5.30 -8.08
CA PHE A 122 0.69 6.30 -8.11
C PHE A 122 1.05 7.54 -7.30
N LYS A 123 0.60 8.70 -7.78
CA LYS A 123 0.84 9.99 -7.15
C LYS A 123 -0.05 10.13 -5.92
N CYS A 124 0.54 10.41 -4.75
CA CYS A 124 -0.19 10.48 -3.47
C CYS A 124 -0.17 11.87 -2.81
N ARG A 125 0.25 12.90 -3.55
CA ARG A 125 0.23 14.29 -3.10
C ARG A 125 -0.16 15.20 -4.25
N ARG A 126 -0.96 16.23 -3.95
CA ARG A 126 -1.18 17.34 -4.86
C ARG A 126 0.13 18.10 -5.06
N MET A 127 0.65 18.07 -6.28
CA MET A 127 1.86 18.81 -6.67
C MET A 127 1.43 19.86 -7.67
N ASP A 128 1.58 21.13 -7.31
CA ASP A 128 1.28 22.25 -8.19
C ASP A 128 2.33 22.39 -9.32
N ASP A 129 3.49 21.74 -9.16
CA ASP A 129 4.59 21.72 -10.13
C ASP A 129 4.82 20.29 -10.66
N GLU A 130 4.22 19.99 -11.81
CA GLU A 130 4.40 18.72 -12.52
C GLU A 130 5.84 18.51 -13.02
N SER A 131 6.57 19.59 -13.34
CA SER A 131 7.95 19.48 -13.84
C SER A 131 8.86 18.94 -12.74
N ARG A 132 8.68 19.44 -11.51
CA ARG A 132 9.40 18.93 -10.34
C ARG A 132 9.04 17.48 -10.01
N TYR A 133 7.77 17.11 -10.12
CA TYR A 133 7.35 15.72 -9.93
C TYR A 133 8.05 14.79 -10.93
N GLN A 134 8.02 15.14 -12.22
CA GLN A 134 8.67 14.36 -13.27
C GLN A 134 10.19 14.29 -13.07
N GLU A 135 10.82 15.38 -12.63
CA GLU A 135 12.25 15.37 -12.29
C GLU A 135 12.56 14.37 -11.17
N MET A 136 11.78 14.36 -10.08
CA MET A 136 11.99 13.43 -8.98
C MET A 136 11.69 11.99 -9.39
N LEU A 137 10.65 11.77 -10.19
CA LEU A 137 10.31 10.47 -10.75
C LEU A 137 11.45 9.92 -11.62
N ASN A 138 12.05 10.77 -12.47
CA ASN A 138 13.23 10.38 -13.25
C ASN A 138 14.42 9.99 -12.35
N LYS A 139 14.59 10.64 -11.19
CA LYS A 139 15.64 10.31 -10.21
C LYS A 139 15.39 9.00 -9.47
N VAL A 140 14.15 8.52 -9.37
CA VAL A 140 13.88 7.16 -8.86
C VAL A 140 14.59 6.14 -9.75
N GLY A 141 14.66 6.37 -11.05
CA GLY A 141 15.56 5.67 -11.98
C GLY A 141 15.30 4.16 -12.11
N VAL A 142 14.17 3.67 -11.60
CA VAL A 142 13.72 2.29 -11.66
C VAL A 142 12.30 2.32 -12.21
N LYS A 143 12.06 1.64 -13.33
CA LYS A 143 10.76 1.67 -13.99
C LYS A 143 9.77 0.78 -13.25
N ALA A 144 8.69 1.36 -12.76
CA ALA A 144 7.47 0.62 -12.47
C ALA A 144 6.94 -0.01 -13.77
N SER A 145 6.12 -1.06 -13.65
CA SER A 145 5.46 -1.66 -14.81
C SER A 145 4.46 -0.69 -15.43
N ARG A 146 3.86 0.18 -14.59
CA ARG A 146 2.90 1.20 -15.00
C ARG A 146 2.85 2.35 -13.98
N GLU A 147 2.47 3.53 -14.44
CA GLU A 147 2.02 4.64 -13.60
C GLU A 147 0.48 4.73 -13.64
N ALA A 148 -0.16 4.94 -12.49
CA ALA A 148 -1.60 5.15 -12.41
C ALA A 148 -1.99 6.52 -12.98
N ASN A 149 -3.14 6.61 -13.66
CA ASN A 149 -3.62 7.91 -14.16
C ASN A 149 -4.25 8.74 -13.04
N ALA A 150 -4.83 8.06 -12.05
CA ALA A 150 -5.42 8.69 -10.88
C ALA A 150 -4.32 9.14 -9.91
N ALA A 151 -4.41 10.39 -9.46
CA ALA A 151 -3.61 10.94 -8.38
C ALA A 151 -4.51 11.11 -7.16
N ILE A 152 -4.03 10.70 -5.99
CA ILE A 152 -4.74 10.93 -4.73
C ILE A 152 -4.08 12.09 -3.97
N ALA A 153 -4.91 12.90 -3.33
CA ALA A 153 -4.50 14.00 -2.47
C ALA A 153 -5.25 13.92 -1.14
N TYR A 154 -4.64 14.51 -0.11
CA TYR A 154 -5.17 14.55 1.24
C TYR A 154 -5.41 16.00 1.65
N SER A 155 -6.52 16.21 2.37
CA SER A 155 -6.87 17.51 2.92
C SER A 155 -5.90 17.90 4.02
N GLU A 156 -5.30 19.10 3.89
CA GLU A 156 -4.50 19.69 4.97
C GLU A 156 -5.37 19.98 6.22
N ASP A 157 -6.67 20.22 6.04
CA ASP A 157 -7.62 20.48 7.14
C ASP A 157 -7.96 19.21 7.93
N ALA A 158 -7.84 18.03 7.31
CA ALA A 158 -8.12 16.73 7.92
C ALA A 158 -6.85 15.93 8.27
N GLN A 159 -5.73 16.63 8.58
CA GLN A 159 -4.42 16.03 8.90
C GLN A 159 -4.46 14.88 9.93
N ARG A 160 -5.42 14.90 10.87
CA ARG A 160 -5.55 13.85 11.91
C ARG A 160 -6.11 12.53 11.40
N CYS A 161 -6.86 12.52 10.31
CA CYS A 161 -7.53 11.33 9.79
C CYS A 161 -7.13 10.97 8.35
N ARG A 162 -6.28 11.79 7.69
CA ARG A 162 -5.87 11.63 6.28
C ARG A 162 -7.06 11.29 5.37
N ILE A 163 -8.14 12.06 5.53
CA ILE A 163 -9.37 11.86 4.77
C ILE A 163 -9.09 12.29 3.32
N PRO A 164 -9.55 11.52 2.32
CA PRO A 164 -9.51 11.90 0.91
C PRO A 164 -10.07 13.30 0.68
N ASP A 165 -9.38 14.11 -0.12
CA ASP A 165 -9.96 15.35 -0.65
C ASP A 165 -11.15 15.07 -1.58
N ASN A 166 -11.02 14.01 -2.37
CA ASN A 166 -11.97 13.63 -3.40
C ASN A 166 -12.10 12.11 -3.47
N MET A 167 -13.27 11.60 -3.06
CA MET A 167 -13.55 10.16 -3.09
C MET A 167 -13.50 9.57 -4.50
N SER A 168 -13.86 10.33 -5.54
CA SER A 168 -13.86 9.85 -6.91
C SER A 168 -12.46 9.51 -7.42
N ASP A 169 -11.43 10.24 -6.99
CA ASP A 169 -10.04 9.95 -7.39
C ASP A 169 -9.53 8.65 -6.74
N TYR A 170 -9.95 8.38 -5.49
CA TYR A 170 -9.65 7.12 -4.81
C TYR A 170 -10.43 5.95 -5.43
N GLU A 171 -11.68 6.13 -5.83
CA GLU A 171 -12.45 5.12 -6.55
C GLU A 171 -11.85 4.82 -7.93
N ALA A 172 -11.38 5.84 -8.65
CA ALA A 172 -10.67 5.67 -9.90
C ALA A 172 -9.35 4.91 -9.72
N LEU A 173 -8.54 5.27 -8.72
CA LEU A 173 -7.32 4.54 -8.39
C LEU A 173 -7.61 3.10 -8.00
N ALA A 174 -8.58 2.85 -7.11
CA ALA A 174 -8.99 1.51 -6.73
C ALA A 174 -9.42 0.70 -7.95
N THR A 175 -10.17 1.30 -8.87
CA THR A 175 -10.57 0.68 -10.14
C THR A 175 -9.38 0.32 -11.02
N GLU A 176 -8.34 1.14 -11.06
CA GLU A 176 -7.12 0.84 -11.80
C GLU A 176 -6.31 -0.29 -11.16
N LEU A 177 -6.23 -0.33 -9.83
CA LEU A 177 -5.43 -1.30 -9.09
C LEU A 177 -6.08 -2.70 -9.02
N ILE A 178 -7.41 -2.77 -9.03
CA ILE A 178 -8.21 -3.99 -8.80
C ILE A 178 -8.57 -4.74 -10.11
N LYS A 179 -8.25 -4.16 -11.28
CA LYS A 179 -8.43 -4.79 -12.60
C LYS A 179 -7.41 -5.89 -12.85
#